data_AF-A0A6D2HHZ1-F1
#
_entry.id   AF-A0A6D2HHZ1-F1
#
_cell.length_a   1.000
_cell.length_b   1.000
_cell.length_c   1.000
_cell.angle_alpha   90.00
_cell.angle_beta   90.00
_cell.angle_gamma   90.00
#
_symmetry.space_group_name_H-M   'P 1'
#
loop_
_entity.id
_entity.type
_entity.pdbx_description
1 polymer ?
#
loop_
_entity_poly.entity_id
_entity_poly.type
_entity_poly.pdbx_seq_one_letter_code
_entity_poly.pdbx_strand_id
1 'polypeptide(L)'
;MTENQTKFAYELVSEISIRIPSAQKHTCRICFDDDLEDDQMFSVALCGHQFCMECMKRYRRGTTRGKCTGCPHYQCESKLTPKSCVNLLTPKLREMWERRIEEESVPVADRVYCPNPRCSELMPSSLNLLIKKMDL
;
A
#
# COMPACT_ATOMS: atom_id res chain seq x y z
N MET A 1 -13.19 33.24 -37.61
CA MET A 1 -12.53 31.97 -37.97
C MET A 1 -13.59 31.09 -38.59
N THR A 2 -13.47 30.76 -39.87
CA THR A 2 -14.56 30.21 -40.70
C THR A 2 -14.63 28.69 -40.62
N GLU A 3 -15.85 28.13 -40.74
CA GLU A 3 -16.20 26.69 -40.63
C GLU A 3 -15.31 25.73 -41.45
N ASN A 4 -14.61 26.23 -42.47
CA ASN A 4 -13.64 25.46 -43.27
C ASN A 4 -12.39 25.03 -42.49
N GLN A 5 -11.98 25.77 -41.46
CA GLN A 5 -10.85 25.39 -40.60
C GLN A 5 -11.21 24.18 -39.73
N THR A 6 -12.46 24.11 -39.30
CA THR A 6 -13.02 22.96 -38.59
C THR A 6 -13.17 21.76 -39.53
N LYS A 7 -13.47 21.99 -40.82
CA LYS A 7 -13.48 20.90 -41.82
C LYS A 7 -12.14 20.22 -41.97
N PHE A 8 -11.11 21.04 -42.16
CA PHE A 8 -9.77 20.54 -42.41
C PHE A 8 -9.18 19.83 -41.19
N ALA A 9 -9.52 20.28 -39.98
CA ALA A 9 -9.08 19.67 -38.74
C ALA A 9 -9.64 18.26 -38.54
N TYR A 10 -10.91 17.98 -38.92
CA TYR A 10 -11.49 16.64 -38.75
C TYR A 10 -10.94 15.63 -39.77
N GLU A 11 -10.58 16.07 -40.97
CA GLU A 11 -10.14 15.19 -42.06
C GLU A 11 -8.71 14.65 -41.79
N LEU A 12 -7.87 15.45 -41.13
CA LEU A 12 -6.54 15.05 -40.67
C LEU A 12 -6.55 14.00 -39.54
N VAL A 13 -7.63 13.91 -38.75
CA VAL A 13 -7.74 12.90 -37.66
C VAL A 13 -8.03 11.50 -38.22
N SER A 14 -8.58 11.40 -39.44
CA SER A 14 -8.91 10.11 -40.07
C SER A 14 -7.67 9.35 -40.58
N GLU A 15 -6.58 10.05 -40.90
CA GLU A 15 -5.35 9.46 -41.43
C GLU A 15 -4.34 9.09 -40.32
N ILE A 16 -4.56 9.57 -39.10
CA ILE A 16 -3.73 9.21 -37.96
C ILE A 16 -4.48 8.12 -37.18
N SER A 17 -4.08 6.87 -37.39
CA SER A 17 -4.43 5.76 -36.49
C SER A 17 -3.72 5.96 -35.14
N ILE A 18 -4.06 7.04 -34.42
CA ILE A 18 -3.80 7.12 -32.99
C ILE A 18 -4.63 6.00 -32.39
N ARG A 19 -3.97 4.89 -32.04
CA ARG A 19 -4.55 3.95 -31.09
C ARG A 19 -4.74 4.76 -29.81
N ILE A 20 -5.93 5.33 -29.63
CA ILE A 20 -6.40 5.76 -28.32
C ILE A 20 -6.29 4.49 -27.48
N PRO A 21 -5.42 4.42 -26.46
CA PRO A 21 -5.40 3.26 -25.59
C PRO A 21 -6.81 3.16 -25.03
N SER A 22 -7.53 2.10 -25.39
CA SER A 22 -8.73 1.70 -24.67
C SER A 22 -8.37 1.80 -23.20
N ALA A 23 -9.12 2.56 -22.41
CA ALA A 23 -9.00 2.57 -20.95
C ALA A 23 -8.80 1.11 -20.52
N GLN A 24 -7.67 0.82 -19.88
CA GLN A 24 -7.34 -0.55 -19.51
C GLN A 24 -8.39 -0.94 -18.48
N LYS A 25 -9.34 -1.80 -18.87
CA LYS A 25 -10.36 -2.26 -17.93
C LYS A 25 -9.67 -3.01 -16.81
N HIS A 26 -9.70 -2.44 -15.63
CA HIS A 26 -9.12 -3.05 -14.45
C HIS A 26 -10.15 -3.94 -13.77
N THR A 27 -9.84 -5.23 -13.65
CA THR A 27 -10.72 -6.17 -12.93
C THR A 27 -10.13 -6.52 -11.58
N CYS A 28 -10.88 -6.30 -10.50
CA CYS A 28 -10.48 -6.74 -9.17
C CYS A 28 -10.63 -8.25 -9.03
N ARG A 29 -9.54 -8.97 -8.72
CA ARG A 29 -9.58 -10.44 -8.54
C ARG A 29 -10.29 -10.95 -7.28
N ILE A 30 -10.83 -10.06 -6.43
CA ILE A 30 -11.57 -10.43 -5.21
C ILE A 30 -13.07 -10.27 -5.41
N CYS A 31 -13.53 -9.10 -5.89
CA CYS A 31 -14.95 -8.82 -6.11
C CYS A 31 -15.38 -8.96 -7.58
N PHE A 32 -14.44 -9.17 -8.49
CA PHE A 32 -14.66 -9.30 -9.95
C PHE A 32 -15.29 -8.06 -10.61
N ASP A 33 -15.24 -6.92 -9.93
CA ASP A 33 -15.65 -5.62 -10.46
C ASP A 33 -14.65 -5.16 -11.53
N ASP A 34 -15.15 -4.79 -12.70
CA ASP A 34 -14.42 -4.35 -13.88
C ASP A 34 -14.68 -2.88 -14.27
N ASP A 35 -15.57 -2.18 -13.53
CA ASP A 35 -15.85 -0.76 -13.67
C ASP A 35 -15.00 0.07 -12.69
N LEU A 36 -13.67 -0.10 -12.80
CA LEU A 36 -12.69 0.50 -11.91
C LEU A 36 -11.68 1.34 -12.68
N GLU A 37 -11.54 2.59 -12.26
CA GLU A 37 -10.51 3.50 -12.75
C GLU A 37 -9.13 3.17 -12.15
N ASP A 38 -8.04 3.60 -12.80
CA ASP A 38 -6.66 3.35 -12.37
C ASP A 38 -6.41 3.77 -10.89
N ASP A 39 -7.01 4.88 -10.46
CA ASP A 39 -6.87 5.42 -9.10
C ASP A 39 -7.65 4.62 -8.04
N GLN A 40 -8.57 3.76 -8.47
CA GLN A 40 -9.34 2.85 -7.62
C GLN A 40 -8.66 1.49 -7.46
N MET A 41 -7.54 1.27 -8.13
CA MET A 41 -6.76 0.03 -8.09
C MET A 41 -5.53 0.14 -7.19
N PHE A 42 -5.24 -0.96 -6.52
CA PHE A 42 -4.10 -1.15 -5.66
C PHE A 42 -3.21 -2.26 -6.21
N SER A 43 -1.97 -1.93 -6.55
CA SER A 43 -0.96 -2.89 -7.02
C SER A 43 0.01 -3.26 -5.89
N VAL A 44 0.20 -4.57 -5.67
CA VAL A 44 1.21 -5.08 -4.74
C VAL A 44 2.58 -5.00 -5.39
N ALA A 45 3.47 -4.13 -4.89
CA ALA A 45 4.76 -3.85 -5.53
C ALA A 45 5.65 -5.09 -5.77
N LEU A 46 5.59 -6.09 -4.88
CA LEU A 46 6.44 -7.28 -4.97
C LEU A 46 5.95 -8.36 -5.95
N CYS A 47 4.66 -8.38 -6.31
CA CYS A 47 4.10 -9.41 -7.20
C CYS A 47 3.25 -8.87 -8.35
N GLY A 48 2.95 -7.58 -8.39
CA GLY A 48 2.13 -6.95 -9.42
C GLY A 48 0.64 -7.27 -9.35
N HIS A 49 0.18 -8.09 -8.40
CA HIS A 49 -1.24 -8.38 -8.24
C HIS A 49 -2.04 -7.11 -7.90
N GLN A 50 -3.17 -6.95 -8.58
CA GLN A 50 -4.02 -5.77 -8.47
C GLN A 50 -5.38 -6.10 -7.84
N PHE A 51 -5.85 -5.19 -7.00
CA PHE A 51 -7.14 -5.30 -6.29
C PHE A 51 -7.78 -3.92 -6.17
N CYS A 52 -9.11 -3.81 -6.14
CA CYS A 52 -9.73 -2.53 -5.86
C CYS A 52 -9.41 -2.08 -4.42
N MET A 53 -9.35 -0.76 -4.21
CA MET A 53 -9.04 -0.18 -2.90
C MET A 53 -10.01 -0.64 -1.82
N GLU A 54 -11.30 -0.83 -2.14
CA GLU A 54 -12.30 -1.23 -1.15
C GLU A 54 -12.08 -2.68 -0.68
N CYS A 55 -11.78 -3.61 -1.58
CA CYS A 55 -11.40 -4.97 -1.21
C CYS A 55 -10.13 -4.98 -0.37
N MET A 56 -9.16 -4.12 -0.69
CA MET A 56 -7.93 -4.01 0.09
C MET A 56 -8.17 -3.40 1.50
N LYS A 57 -9.07 -2.41 1.62
CA LYS A 57 -9.53 -1.88 2.92
C LYS A 57 -10.25 -2.94 3.76
N ARG A 58 -11.10 -3.79 3.14
CA ARG A 58 -11.77 -4.92 3.82
C ARG A 58 -10.77 -5.96 4.30
N TYR A 59 -9.84 -6.38 3.43
CA TYR A 59 -8.77 -7.30 3.76
C TYR A 59 -7.95 -6.82 4.97
N ARG A 60 -7.65 -5.51 5.02
CA ARG A 60 -6.99 -4.90 6.18
C ARG A 60 -7.83 -4.97 7.45
N ARG A 61 -9.12 -4.60 7.40
CA ARG A 61 -10.04 -4.61 8.57
C ARG A 61 -10.19 -6.01 9.18
N GLY A 62 -10.25 -7.04 8.35
CA GLY A 62 -10.32 -8.44 8.81
C GLY A 62 -9.04 -8.96 9.45
N THR A 63 -7.92 -8.26 9.28
CA THR A 63 -6.62 -8.64 9.82
C THR A 63 -6.45 -8.06 11.24
N THR A 64 -7.11 -8.68 12.21
CA THR A 64 -7.25 -8.19 13.60
C THR A 64 -5.97 -8.17 14.46
N ARG A 65 -4.80 -8.51 13.91
CA ARG A 65 -3.53 -8.52 14.67
C ARG A 65 -2.38 -7.79 13.99
N GLY A 66 -2.67 -6.92 13.02
CA GLY A 66 -1.66 -6.18 12.26
C GLY A 66 -0.72 -7.07 11.44
N LYS A 67 -1.19 -8.27 11.08
CA LYS A 67 -0.56 -9.16 10.10
C LYS A 67 -1.00 -8.80 8.68
N CYS A 68 -0.86 -7.56 8.25
CA CYS A 68 -0.98 -7.24 6.81
C CYS A 68 0.31 -7.68 6.12
N THR A 69 0.67 -8.96 6.23
CA THR A 69 2.00 -9.44 5.87
C THR A 69 2.08 -9.95 4.44
N GLY A 70 0.96 -10.07 3.72
CA GLY A 70 0.95 -10.77 2.43
C GLY A 70 -0.11 -10.29 1.44
N CYS A 71 0.16 -10.56 0.17
CA CYS A 71 -0.76 -10.39 -0.95
C CYS A 71 -2.05 -11.21 -0.72
N PRO A 72 -3.25 -10.64 -0.97
CA PRO A 72 -4.51 -11.37 -0.90
C PRO A 72 -4.67 -12.51 -1.93
N HIS A 73 -3.81 -12.55 -2.95
CA HIS A 73 -3.89 -13.57 -4.00
C HIS A 73 -3.57 -14.95 -3.44
N TYR A 74 -4.35 -15.96 -3.86
CA TYR A 74 -4.13 -17.35 -3.47
C TYR A 74 -2.69 -17.79 -3.77
N GLN A 75 -2.04 -18.44 -2.79
CA GLN A 75 -0.66 -18.95 -2.85
C GLN A 75 0.42 -17.88 -3.13
N CYS A 76 0.13 -16.59 -2.95
CA CYS A 76 1.13 -15.54 -3.09
C CYS A 76 1.78 -15.22 -1.74
N GLU A 77 3.08 -15.49 -1.63
CA GLU A 77 3.87 -15.25 -0.40
C GLU A 77 4.46 -13.84 -0.33
N SER A 78 4.24 -13.03 -1.36
CA SER A 78 4.79 -11.68 -1.46
C SER A 78 4.24 -10.79 -0.35
N LYS A 79 5.15 -10.17 0.41
CA LYS A 79 4.79 -9.29 1.50
C LYS A 79 4.30 -7.93 1.01
N LEU A 80 3.36 -7.34 1.74
CA LEU A 80 2.96 -5.96 1.50
C LEU A 80 4.03 -5.04 2.06
N THR A 81 4.51 -4.10 1.25
CA THR A 81 5.46 -3.09 1.73
C THR A 81 4.70 -1.94 2.39
N PRO A 82 5.29 -1.29 3.41
CA PRO A 82 4.64 -0.19 4.11
C PRO A 82 4.34 0.97 3.15
N LYS A 83 5.30 1.26 2.26
CA LYS A 83 5.19 2.26 1.19
C LYS A 83 4.01 1.98 0.25
N SER A 84 3.76 0.72 -0.11
CA SER A 84 2.61 0.39 -0.95
C SER A 84 1.30 0.63 -0.21
N CYS A 85 1.22 0.30 1.08
CA CYS A 85 -0.03 0.39 1.84
C CYS A 85 -0.35 1.78 2.39
N VAL A 86 0.58 2.73 2.37
CA VAL A 86 0.45 4.07 2.94
C VAL A 86 -0.86 4.79 2.56
N ASN A 87 -1.33 4.65 1.32
CA ASN A 87 -2.57 5.28 0.83
C ASN A 87 -3.86 4.61 1.37
N LEU A 88 -3.74 3.45 2.02
CA LEU A 88 -4.85 2.69 2.59
C LEU A 88 -4.99 2.91 4.10
N LEU A 89 -4.08 3.66 4.72
CA LEU A 89 -3.97 3.79 6.17
C LEU A 89 -4.45 5.15 6.63
N THR A 90 -5.26 5.14 7.69
CA THR A 90 -5.39 6.33 8.52
C THR A 90 -4.02 6.69 9.12
N PRO A 91 -3.73 7.97 9.41
CA PRO A 91 -2.45 8.40 9.98
C PRO A 91 -2.02 7.57 11.20
N LYS A 92 -2.96 7.31 12.12
CA LYS A 92 -2.72 6.47 13.31
C LYS A 92 -2.32 5.03 12.97
N LEU A 93 -2.94 4.44 11.96
CA LEU A 93 -2.62 3.07 11.52
C LEU A 93 -1.29 2.97 10.78
N ARG A 94 -0.82 4.08 10.18
CA ARG A 94 0.48 4.19 9.56
C ARG A 94 1.58 4.22 10.61
N GLU A 95 1.48 5.12 11.57
CA GLU A 95 2.41 5.25 12.69
C GLU A 95 2.55 3.93 13.46
N MET A 96 1.42 3.28 13.80
CA MET A 96 1.44 1.98 14.47
C MET A 96 2.14 0.89 13.65
N TRP A 97 2.09 0.96 12.32
CA TRP A 97 2.69 -0.04 11.45
C TRP A 97 4.18 0.22 11.26
N GLU A 98 4.59 1.47 10.99
CA GLU A 98 5.99 1.89 10.89
C GLU A 98 6.78 1.46 12.13
N ARG A 99 6.22 1.73 13.32
CA ARG A 99 6.80 1.30 14.61
C ARG A 99 6.98 -0.22 14.73
N ARG A 100 6.05 -1.02 14.19
CA ARG A 100 6.18 -2.49 14.20
C ARG A 100 7.25 -3.00 13.27
N ILE A 101 7.43 -2.35 12.12
CA ILE A 101 8.48 -2.73 11.16
C ILE A 101 9.85 -2.45 11.77
N GLU A 102 9.99 -1.30 12.43
CA GLU A 102 11.18 -0.99 13.20
C GLU A 102 11.40 -2.02 14.32
N GLU A 103 10.36 -2.37 15.07
CA GLU A 103 10.46 -3.40 16.11
C GLU A 103 10.85 -4.78 15.57
N GLU A 104 10.29 -5.19 14.43
CA GLU A 104 10.63 -6.46 13.78
C GLU A 104 12.08 -6.49 13.27
N SER A 105 12.64 -5.32 12.94
CA SER A 105 14.06 -5.20 12.56
C SER A 105 15.02 -5.39 13.73
N VAL A 106 14.55 -5.23 14.97
CA VAL A 106 15.35 -5.43 16.19
C VAL A 106 15.28 -6.91 16.61
N PRO A 107 16.42 -7.59 16.82
CA PRO A 107 16.44 -8.94 17.38
C PRO A 107 15.72 -8.99 18.72
N VAL A 108 14.93 -10.03 18.98
CA VAL A 108 14.10 -10.15 20.19
C VAL A 108 14.92 -9.97 21.47
N ALA A 109 16.15 -10.49 21.50
CA ALA A 109 17.07 -10.38 22.65
C ALA A 109 17.51 -8.94 22.96
N ASP A 110 17.41 -8.02 21.99
CA ASP A 110 17.82 -6.63 22.12
C ASP A 110 16.64 -5.66 22.26
N ARG A 111 15.40 -6.17 22.27
CA ARG A 111 14.21 -5.34 22.43
C ARG A 111 14.05 -4.93 23.89
N VAL A 112 14.06 -3.63 24.12
CA VAL A 112 13.72 -3.03 25.42
C VAL A 112 12.44 -2.24 25.23
N TYR A 113 11.44 -2.53 26.04
CA TYR A 113 10.15 -1.85 26.00
C TYR A 113 10.05 -0.80 27.09
N CYS A 114 9.15 0.16 26.90
CA CYS A 114 8.83 1.17 27.91
C CYS A 114 8.47 0.48 29.25
N PRO A 115 9.09 0.87 30.38
CA PRO A 115 8.80 0.30 31.69
C PRO A 115 7.36 0.55 32.18
N ASN A 116 6.65 1.53 31.60
CA ASN A 116 5.25 1.77 31.91
C ASN A 116 4.40 0.60 31.36
N PRO A 117 3.70 -0.17 32.21
CA PRO A 117 2.95 -1.35 31.79
C PRO A 117 1.78 -1.06 30.86
N ARG A 118 1.41 0.22 30.68
CA ARG A 118 0.38 0.66 29.71
C ARG A 118 0.94 1.14 28.37
N CYS A 119 2.26 1.30 28.24
CA CYS A 119 2.88 1.94 27.08
C CYS A 119 3.34 0.92 26.02
N SER A 120 3.86 -0.25 26.43
CA SER A 120 4.26 -1.39 25.58
C SER A 120 5.00 -1.03 24.28
N GLU A 121 5.68 0.12 24.28
CA GLU A 121 6.32 0.71 23.12
C GLU A 121 7.81 0.36 23.12
N LEU A 122 8.36 0.03 21.95
CA LEU A 122 9.79 -0.25 21.83
C LEU A 122 10.59 1.03 22.04
N MET A 123 11.60 0.96 22.90
CA MET A 123 12.45 2.09 23.22
C MET A 123 13.48 2.30 22.10
N PRO A 124 13.81 3.57 21.75
CA PRO A 124 14.83 3.88 20.76
C PRO A 124 16.19 3.29 21.18
N SER A 125 16.96 2.81 20.21
CA SER A 125 18.27 2.19 20.46
C SER A 125 19.25 3.08 21.24
N SER A 126 19.15 4.40 21.11
CA SER A 126 19.95 5.39 21.85
C SER A 126 19.67 5.38 23.36
N LEU A 127 18.44 5.04 23.76
CA LEU A 127 17.99 4.97 25.15
C LEU A 127 18.31 3.60 25.77
N ASN A 128 18.33 2.54 24.95
CA ASN A 128 18.71 1.17 25.38
C ASN A 128 20.16 1.10 25.88
N LEU A 129 21.06 1.90 25.31
CA LEU A 129 22.46 1.99 25.75
C LEU A 129 22.61 2.64 27.13
N LEU A 130 21.67 3.52 27.52
CA LEU A 130 21.68 4.17 28.83
C LEU A 130 21.15 3.22 29.91
N ILE A 131 20.11 2.45 29.61
CA ILE A 131 19.56 1.45 30.55
C ILE A 131 20.58 0.33 30.79
N LYS A 132 21.19 -0.23 29.73
CA LYS A 132 22.25 -1.26 29.86
C LYS A 132 23.48 -0.77 30.65
N LYS A 133 23.73 0.54 30.73
CA LYS A 133 24.82 1.15 31.52
C LYS A 133 24.46 1.41 32.99
N MET A 134 23.17 1.38 33.34
CA MET A 134 22.70 1.55 34.72
C MET A 134 22.56 0.21 35.46
N ASP A 135 22.55 -0.91 34.72
CA ASP A 135 22.54 -2.28 35.26
C ASP A 135 23.96 -2.92 35.37
N LEU A 136 25.04 -2.13 35.23
CA LEU A 136 26.45 -2.53 35.37
C LEU A 136 27.16 -1.71 36.47
#